data_AF-A0A257P971-F1
#
_entry.id   AF-A0A257P971-F1
#
_cell.length_a   1.000
_cell.length_b   1.000
_cell.length_c   1.000
_cell.angle_alpha   90.00
_cell.angle_beta   90.00
_cell.angle_gamma   90.00
#
_symmetry.space_group_name_H-M   'P 1'
#
loop_
_entity.id
_entity.type
_entity.pdbx_description
1 polymer ?
#
loop_
_entity_poly.entity_id
_entity_poly.type
_entity_poly.pdbx_seq_one_letter_code
_entity_poly.pdbx_strand_id
1 'polypeptide(L)'
;MELRHLRYFVTVAQERSFTRAAERLHVAQPPLSRQIQQLEEELGLTLLDRESRPLRTTEAGRLFFEQASQILERVEGVKTMMKRLKETSRPRFVIGFAASTIY
;
A
#
# COMPACT_ATOMS: atom_id res chain seq x y z
N MET A 1 -4.49 4.36 -14.07
CA MET A 1 -3.79 3.69 -12.96
C MET A 1 -4.35 4.12 -11.62
N GLU A 2 -4.59 3.18 -10.69
CA GLU A 2 -5.18 3.42 -9.36
C GLU A 2 -4.32 2.85 -8.23
N LEU A 3 -4.48 3.30 -6.97
CA LEU A 3 -3.72 2.80 -5.81
C LEU A 3 -3.82 1.28 -5.61
N ARG A 4 -4.93 0.66 -6.02
CA ARG A 4 -5.08 -0.80 -6.00
C ARG A 4 -4.11 -1.50 -6.96
N HIS A 5 -3.83 -0.93 -8.13
CA HIS A 5 -2.90 -1.51 -9.10
C HIS A 5 -1.47 -1.52 -8.52
N LEU A 6 -1.09 -0.43 -7.83
CA LEU A 6 0.18 -0.34 -7.11
C LEU A 6 0.27 -1.43 -6.02
N ARG A 7 -0.76 -1.59 -5.18
CA ARG A 7 -0.79 -2.64 -4.14
C ARG A 7 -0.68 -4.05 -4.74
N TYR A 8 -1.40 -4.30 -5.83
CA TYR A 8 -1.36 -5.58 -6.52
C TYR A 8 0.04 -5.87 -7.06
N PHE A 9 0.63 -4.93 -7.78
CA PHE A 9 1.97 -5.10 -8.34
C PHE A 9 3.01 -5.32 -7.25
N VAL A 10 3.05 -4.43 -6.24
CA VAL A 10 4.00 -4.53 -5.11
C VAL A 10 3.88 -5.87 -4.40
N THR A 11 2.65 -6.36 -4.20
CA THR A 11 2.44 -7.66 -3.54
C THR A 11 2.91 -8.82 -4.43
N VAL A 12 2.62 -8.79 -5.74
CA VAL A 12 3.10 -9.82 -6.69
C VAL A 12 4.62 -9.85 -6.76
N ALA A 13 5.27 -8.68 -6.82
CA ALA A 13 6.72 -8.55 -6.84
C ALA A 13 7.37 -9.06 -5.54
N GLN A 14 6.76 -8.80 -4.39
CA GLN A 14 7.22 -9.31 -3.09
C GLN A 14 7.09 -10.83 -2.97
N GLU A 15 5.93 -11.38 -3.34
CA GLU A 15 5.67 -12.82 -3.19
C GLU A 15 6.36 -13.67 -4.27
N ARG A 16 6.79 -13.05 -5.38
CA ARG A 16 7.36 -13.74 -6.56
C ARG A 16 6.46 -14.89 -7.06
N SER A 17 5.15 -14.76 -6.83
CA SER A 17 4.14 -15.75 -7.15
C SER A 17 2.77 -15.10 -7.18
N PHE A 18 2.07 -15.24 -8.30
CA PHE A 18 0.69 -14.75 -8.43
C PHE A 18 -0.27 -15.46 -7.48
N THR A 19 -0.07 -16.76 -7.22
CA THR A 19 -0.92 -17.53 -6.31
C THR A 19 -0.80 -17.02 -4.89
N ARG A 20 0.43 -16.91 -4.37
CA ARG A 20 0.68 -16.39 -3.01
C ARG A 20 0.24 -14.94 -2.86
N ALA A 21 0.45 -14.12 -3.89
CA ALA A 21 -0.01 -12.73 -3.88
C ALA A 21 -1.55 -12.64 -3.83
N ALA A 22 -2.25 -13.48 -4.59
CA ALA A 22 -3.71 -13.54 -4.58
C ALA A 22 -4.25 -13.97 -3.21
N GLU A 23 -3.64 -14.98 -2.58
CA GLU A 23 -3.94 -15.41 -1.22
C GLU A 23 -3.75 -14.27 -0.21
N ARG A 24 -2.59 -13.59 -0.25
CA ARG A 24 -2.27 -12.47 0.65
C ARG A 24 -3.19 -11.26 0.46
N LEU A 25 -3.68 -11.04 -0.76
CA LEU A 25 -4.62 -9.96 -1.09
C LEU A 25 -6.10 -10.36 -0.88
N HIS A 26 -6.38 -11.62 -0.53
CA HIS A 26 -7.73 -12.18 -0.43
C HIS A 26 -8.55 -11.98 -1.71
N VAL A 27 -7.92 -12.21 -2.87
CA VAL A 27 -8.55 -12.14 -4.20
C VAL A 27 -8.29 -13.42 -4.98
N ALA A 28 -9.07 -13.66 -6.03
CA ALA A 28 -8.76 -14.74 -6.96
C ALA A 28 -7.54 -14.38 -7.84
N GLN A 29 -6.76 -15.40 -8.23
CA GLN A 29 -5.58 -15.21 -9.07
C GLN A 29 -5.90 -14.72 -10.50
N PRO A 30 -6.92 -15.23 -11.23
CA PRO A 30 -7.20 -14.78 -12.59
C PRO A 30 -7.50 -13.27 -12.74
N PRO A 31 -8.30 -12.62 -11.87
CA PRO A 31 -8.45 -11.17 -11.92
C PRO A 31 -7.17 -10.43 -11.54
N LEU A 32 -6.36 -10.93 -10.59
CA LEU A 32 -5.08 -10.31 -10.25
C LEU A 32 -4.13 -10.26 -11.46
N SER A 33 -3.97 -11.38 -12.16
CA SER A 33 -3.14 -11.45 -13.37
C SER A 33 -3.60 -10.46 -14.44
N ARG A 34 -4.91 -10.39 -14.70
CA ARG A 34 -5.50 -9.45 -15.66
C ARG A 34 -5.28 -7.99 -15.26
N GLN A 35 -5.39 -7.66 -13.99
CA GLN A 35 -5.14 -6.30 -13.50
C GLN A 35 -3.68 -5.89 -13.67
N ILE A 36 -2.73 -6.82 -13.52
CA ILE A 36 -1.32 -6.54 -13.81
C ILE A 36 -1.07 -6.41 -15.31
N GLN A 37 -1.70 -7.24 -16.16
CA GLN A 37 -1.60 -7.09 -17.62
C GLN A 37 -2.10 -5.71 -18.07
N GLN A 38 -3.27 -5.29 -17.58
CA GLN A 38 -3.83 -3.97 -17.88
C GLN A 38 -2.92 -2.83 -17.42
N LEU A 39 -2.23 -2.99 -16.28
CA LEU A 39 -1.24 -2.02 -15.82
C LEU A 39 -0.03 -1.97 -16.76
N GLU A 40 0.50 -3.12 -17.18
CA GLU A 40 1.62 -3.21 -18.14
C GLU A 40 1.25 -2.60 -19.49
N GLU A 41 0.02 -2.84 -19.97
CA GLU A 41 -0.55 -2.26 -21.20
C GLU A 41 -0.70 -0.74 -21.09
N GLU A 42 -1.25 -0.24 -19.97
CA GLU A 42 -1.41 1.20 -19.71
C GLU A 42 -0.07 1.94 -19.71
N LEU A 43 0.98 1.29 -19.19
CA LEU A 43 2.33 1.85 -19.12
C LEU A 43 3.16 1.61 -20.38
N GLY A 44 2.73 0.73 -21.28
CA GLY A 44 3.50 0.29 -22.45
C GLY A 44 4.81 -0.42 -22.09
N LEU A 45 4.91 -0.99 -20.88
CA LEU A 45 6.13 -1.59 -20.34
C LEU A 45 5.81 -2.93 -19.68
N THR A 46 6.63 -3.94 -19.98
CA THR A 46 6.61 -5.20 -19.23
C THR A 46 7.30 -4.99 -17.89
N LEU A 47 6.57 -5.22 -16.80
CA LEU A 47 7.07 -5.07 -15.43
C LEU A 47 7.48 -6.41 -14.81
N LEU A 48 6.89 -7.51 -15.27
CA LEU A 48 7.17 -8.86 -14.77
C LEU A 48 7.67 -9.80 -15.87
N ASP A 49 8.72 -10.53 -15.57
CA ASP A 49 9.18 -11.67 -16.37
C ASP A 49 8.38 -12.91 -15.94
N ARG A 50 7.36 -13.25 -16.75
CA ARG A 50 6.43 -14.36 -16.50
C ARG A 50 7.02 -15.74 -16.81
N GLU A 51 8.10 -15.79 -17.58
CA GLU A 51 8.77 -17.05 -17.95
C GLU A 51 9.73 -17.50 -16.86
N SER A 52 10.26 -16.54 -16.08
CA SER A 52 11.11 -16.83 -14.93
C SER A 52 10.39 -17.65 -13.84
N ARG A 53 11.09 -18.67 -13.33
CA ARG A 53 10.69 -19.44 -12.16
C ARG A 53 11.83 -19.41 -11.12
N PRO A 54 11.67 -18.70 -9.98
CA PRO A 54 10.49 -17.94 -9.54
C PRO A 54 10.28 -16.65 -10.35
N LEU A 55 9.06 -16.08 -10.28
CA LEU A 55 8.67 -14.84 -10.96
C LEU A 55 9.63 -13.69 -10.59
N ARG A 56 10.07 -12.92 -11.58
CA ARG A 56 10.99 -11.78 -11.42
C ARG A 56 10.38 -10.51 -11.98
N THR A 57 10.84 -9.37 -11.47
CA THR A 57 10.58 -8.06 -12.06
C THR A 57 11.62 -7.78 -13.15
N THR A 58 11.19 -7.10 -14.21
CA THR A 58 12.10 -6.50 -15.20
C THR A 58 12.83 -5.28 -14.58
N GLU A 59 13.70 -4.63 -15.35
CA GLU A 59 14.30 -3.36 -14.91
C GLU A 59 13.24 -2.28 -14.68
N ALA A 60 12.29 -2.14 -15.61
CA ALA A 60 11.13 -1.25 -15.45
C ALA A 60 10.29 -1.65 -14.23
N GLY A 61 10.09 -2.96 -14.01
CA GLY A 61 9.39 -3.47 -12.83
C GLY A 61 10.08 -3.15 -11.51
N ARG A 62 11.42 -3.15 -11.48
CA ARG A 62 12.19 -2.78 -10.28
C ARG A 62 12.02 -1.30 -9.94
N LEU A 63 12.14 -0.42 -10.93
CA LEU A 63 11.92 1.02 -10.75
C LEU A 63 10.48 1.29 -10.32
N PHE A 64 9.51 0.66 -10.98
CA PHE A 64 8.10 0.80 -10.62
C PHE A 64 7.81 0.29 -9.20
N PHE A 65 8.44 -0.81 -8.78
CA PHE A 65 8.31 -1.35 -7.42
C PHE A 65 8.75 -0.33 -6.36
N GLU A 66 9.92 0.29 -6.55
CA GLU A 66 10.46 1.29 -5.63
C GLU A 66 9.53 2.49 -5.51
N GLN A 67 9.08 3.05 -6.65
CA GLN A 67 8.19 4.22 -6.66
C GLN A 67 6.80 3.91 -6.10
N ALA A 68 6.22 2.77 -6.50
CA ALA A 68 4.91 2.33 -6.01
C ALA A 68 4.92 2.10 -4.49
N SER A 69 6.00 1.51 -3.96
CA SER A 69 6.15 1.28 -2.52
C SER A 69 6.18 2.59 -1.73
N GLN A 70 6.94 3.59 -2.21
CA GLN A 70 7.00 4.91 -1.58
C GLN A 70 5.66 5.64 -1.60
N ILE A 71 4.92 5.55 -2.71
CA ILE A 71 3.57 6.15 -2.82
C ILE A 71 2.63 5.52 -1.79
N LEU A 72 2.62 4.19 -1.69
CA LEU A 72 1.78 3.47 -0.73
C LEU A 72 2.13 3.82 0.72
N GLU A 73 3.41 3.91 1.04
CA GLU A 73 3.87 4.33 2.36
C GLU A 73 3.42 5.75 2.71
N ARG A 74 3.56 6.70 1.76
CA ARG A 74 3.08 8.08 1.95
C ARG A 74 1.57 8.13 2.20
N VAL A 75 0.79 7.35 1.45
CA VAL A 75 -0.67 7.27 1.64
C VAL A 75 -1.01 6.73 3.03
N GLU A 76 -0.35 5.68 3.49
CA GLU A 76 -0.57 5.14 4.84
C GLU A 76 -0.10 6.10 5.94
N GLY A 77 0.99 6.85 5.72
CA GLY A 77 1.45 7.92 6.60
C GLY A 77 0.40 9.02 6.78
N VAL A 78 -0.20 9.49 5.68
CA VAL A 78 -1.29 10.49 5.70
C VAL A 78 -2.50 9.95 6.47
N LYS A 79 -2.93 8.71 6.20
CA LYS A 79 -4.05 8.08 6.94
C LYS A 79 -3.78 8.01 8.44
N THR A 80 -2.56 7.62 8.81
CA THR A 80 -2.15 7.51 10.22
C THR A 80 -2.14 8.87 10.91
N MET A 81 -1.62 9.90 10.24
CA MET A 81 -1.62 11.27 10.76
C MET A 81 -3.04 11.80 10.99
N MET A 82 -3.96 11.58 10.03
CA MET A 82 -5.36 12.00 10.17
C MET A 82 -6.08 11.26 11.31
N LYS A 83 -5.81 9.95 11.50
CA LYS A 83 -6.35 9.19 12.63
C LYS A 83 -5.88 9.75 13.98
N ARG A 84 -4.58 10.08 14.10
CA ARG A 84 -4.01 10.69 15.32
C ARG A 84 -4.61 12.06 15.63
N LEU A 85 -4.86 12.88 14.61
CA LEU A 85 -5.51 14.18 14.80
C LEU A 85 -6.93 14.00 15.37
N LYS A 86 -7.70 13.05 14.84
CA LYS A 86 -9.04 12.71 15.36
C LYS A 86 -9.00 12.24 16.82
N GLU A 87 -7.99 11.45 17.21
CA GLU A 87 -7.83 10.95 18.58
C GLU A 87 -7.42 12.06 19.57
N THR A 88 -6.66 13.05 19.11
CA THR A 88 -6.22 14.20 19.92
C THR A 88 -7.37 15.18 20.21
N SER A 89 -8.46 15.12 19.44
CA SER A 89 -9.70 15.85 19.71
C SER A 89 -10.55 15.25 20.84
N ARG A 90 -10.01 14.32 21.64
CA ARG A 90 -10.64 13.96 22.93
C ARG A 90 -10.74 15.22 23.79
N PRO A 91 -11.90 15.50 24.42
CA PRO A 91 -12.11 16.73 25.18
C PRO A 91 -11.05 16.83 26.26
N ARG A 92 -10.20 17.86 26.15
CA ARG A 92 -9.21 18.19 27.16
C ARG A 92 -9.92 18.96 28.26
N PHE A 93 -10.26 18.28 29.35
CA PHE A 93 -10.81 18.93 30.54
C PHE A 93 -9.69 19.64 31.29
N VAL A 94 -9.66 20.96 31.18
CA VAL A 94 -8.80 21.81 32.01
C VAL A 94 -9.60 22.14 33.26
N ILE A 95 -9.19 21.58 34.40
CA ILE A 95 -9.76 21.91 35.70
C ILE A 95 -8.81 22.92 36.35
N GLY A 96 -9.22 24.19 36.40
CA GLY A 96 -8.56 25.20 37.22
C GLY A 96 -9.15 25.20 38.62
N PHE A 97 -8.32 25.19 39.65
CA PHE A 97 -8.75 25.36 41.04
C PHE A 97 -8.02 26.55 41.68
N ALA A 98 -8.68 27.22 42.61
CA ALA A 98 -8.04 28.23 43.46
C ALA A 98 -7.33 27.52 44.62
N ALA A 99 -6.15 28.01 45.02
CA ALA A 99 -5.38 27.42 46.12
C ALA A 99 -6.16 27.36 47.45
N SER A 100 -7.24 28.13 47.58
CA SER A 100 -8.13 28.18 48.74
C SER A 100 -9.09 26.99 48.88
N THR A 101 -9.13 26.04 47.93
CA THR A 101 -10.05 24.88 47.96
C THR A 101 -9.39 23.59 48.49
N ILE A 102 -8.12 23.64 48.92
CA ILE A 102 -7.37 22.47 49.44
C ILE A 102 -7.34 22.42 50.99
N TYR A 103 -8.01 23.34 51.69
CA TYR A 103 -8.07 23.35 53.16
C TYR A 103 -9.30 22.64 53.72
#